data_AF-A0A839K6Q6-F1
#
_entry.id   AF-A0A839K6Q6-F1
#
_cell.length_a   1.000
_cell.length_b   1.000
_cell.length_c   1.000
_cell.angle_alpha   90.00
_cell.angle_beta   90.00
_cell.angle_gamma   90.00
#
_symmetry.space_group_name_H-M   'P 1'
#
loop_
_entity.id
_entity.type
_entity.pdbx_description
1 polymer ?
#
loop_
_entity_poly.entity_id
_entity_poly.type
_entity_poly.pdbx_seq_one_letter_code
_entity_poly.pdbx_strand_id
1 'polypeptide(L)' 'MHTINNETNTIDEFKRLKAYLEQRAKEHYENHKKAFENWRFGEIDKVWIDKDGFICIQYDSGDWWPYKENGEWW' A
#
# COMPACT_ATOMS: atom_id res chain seq x y z
N MET A 1 17.12 -16.80 -33.27
CA MET A 1 16.06 -15.84 -32.90
C MET A 1 15.61 -16.21 -31.49
N HIS A 2 16.03 -15.47 -30.47
CA HIS A 2 15.56 -15.68 -29.11
C HIS A 2 14.25 -14.90 -28.94
N THR A 3 13.13 -15.62 -28.94
CA THR A 3 11.84 -15.05 -28.54
C THR A 3 11.91 -14.82 -27.03
N ILE A 4 12.25 -13.60 -26.63
CA ILE A 4 12.10 -13.17 -25.24
C ILE A 4 10.60 -12.96 -25.03
N ASN A 5 9.97 -13.88 -24.30
CA ASN A 5 8.61 -13.71 -23.82
C ASN A 5 8.62 -12.58 -22.78
N ASN A 6 8.30 -11.36 -23.20
CA ASN A 6 8.31 -10.15 -22.36
C ASN A 6 7.20 -10.12 -21.27
N GLU A 7 6.34 -11.14 -21.17
CA GLU A 7 5.19 -11.16 -20.26
C GLU A 7 5.55 -11.56 -18.82
N THR A 8 6.65 -12.28 -18.61
CA THR A 8 7.03 -12.80 -17.28
C THR A 8 7.76 -11.80 -16.39
N ASN A 9 8.43 -10.78 -16.95
CA ASN A 9 9.04 -9.71 -16.17
C ASN A 9 7.96 -8.90 -15.43
N THR A 10 6.87 -8.59 -16.13
CA THR A 10 5.84 -7.70 -15.60
C THR A 10 5.06 -8.34 -14.45
N ILE A 11 4.74 -9.64 -14.52
CA ILE A 11 4.00 -10.34 -13.45
C ILE A 11 4.82 -10.42 -12.16
N ASP A 12 6.12 -10.68 -12.26
CA ASP A 12 7.02 -10.71 -11.09
C ASP A 12 7.19 -9.31 -10.49
N GLU A 13 7.37 -8.29 -11.32
CA GLU A 13 7.40 -6.89 -10.88
C GLU A 13 6.09 -6.47 -10.20
N PHE A 14 4.94 -6.84 -10.76
CA PHE A 14 3.63 -6.57 -10.12
C PHE A 14 3.49 -7.29 -8.79
N LYS A 15 3.92 -8.55 -8.69
CA LYS A 15 3.90 -9.30 -7.41
C LYS A 15 4.80 -8.67 -6.37
N ARG A 16 6.02 -8.26 -6.75
CA ARG A 16 6.96 -7.56 -5.86
C ARG A 16 6.41 -6.21 -5.42
N LEU A 17 5.84 -5.44 -6.35
CA LEU A 17 5.22 -4.15 -6.05
C LEU A 17 4.03 -4.32 -5.10
N LYS A 18 3.17 -5.30 -5.35
CA LYS A 18 2.04 -5.61 -4.47
C LYS A 18 2.52 -6.00 -3.06
N ALA A 19 3.50 -6.90 -2.96
CA ALA A 19 4.05 -7.31 -1.67
C ALA A 19 4.73 -6.14 -0.92
N TYR A 20 5.45 -5.29 -1.65
CA TYR A 20 6.04 -4.06 -1.12
C TYR A 20 4.95 -3.13 -0.56
N LEU A 21 3.86 -2.94 -1.30
CA LEU A 21 2.75 -2.09 -0.87
C LEU A 21 2.03 -2.63 0.35
N GLU A 22 1.75 -3.93 0.39
CA GLU A 22 1.13 -4.58 1.54
C GLU A 22 2.02 -4.46 2.79
N GLN A 23 3.34 -4.60 2.63
CA GLN A 23 4.29 -4.42 3.73
C GLN A 23 4.31 -2.97 4.24
N ARG A 24 4.49 -2.00 3.33
CA ARG A 24 4.50 -0.57 3.68
C ARG A 24 3.18 -0.12 4.31
N ALA A 25 2.06 -0.55 3.74
CA ALA A 25 0.74 -0.24 4.27
C ALA A 25 0.57 -0.76 5.69
N LYS A 26 1.06 -1.97 5.98
CA LYS A 26 1.04 -2.52 7.33
C LYS A 26 1.91 -1.71 8.29
N GLU A 27 3.13 -1.36 7.91
CA GLU A 27 4.02 -0.53 8.74
C GLU A 27 3.39 0.84 9.06
N HIS A 28 2.83 1.51 8.03
CA HIS A 28 2.19 2.81 8.19
C HIS A 28 0.90 2.72 9.01
N TYR A 29 0.06 1.71 8.77
CA TYR A 29 -1.11 1.43 9.58
C TYR A 29 -0.76 1.20 11.05
N GLU A 30 0.24 0.38 11.35
CA GLU A 30 0.64 0.11 12.73
C GLU A 30 1.15 1.37 13.43
N ASN A 31 1.91 2.22 12.72
CA ASN A 31 2.38 3.49 13.25
C ASN A 31 1.22 4.49 13.46
N HIS A 32 0.34 4.63 12.48
CA HIS A 32 -0.82 5.50 12.55
C HIS A 32 -1.77 5.07 13.68
N LYS A 33 -2.01 3.76 13.81
CA LYS A 33 -2.81 3.18 14.88
C LYS A 33 -2.20 3.44 16.26
N LYS A 34 -0.86 3.43 16.39
CA LYS A 34 -0.18 3.80 17.65
C LYS A 34 -0.28 5.29 17.95
N ALA A 35 -0.34 6.14 16.93
CA ALA A 35 -0.52 7.59 17.09
C ALA A 35 -1.95 7.98 17.49
N PHE A 36 -2.95 7.13 17.23
CA PHE A 36 -4.35 7.37 17.57
C PHE A 36 -4.75 6.60 18.84
N GLU A 37 -5.15 7.32 19.89
CA GLU A 37 -5.62 6.71 21.14
C GLU A 37 -6.88 5.84 20.95
N ASN A 38 -7.77 6.22 20.02
CA ASN A 38 -9.01 5.49 19.72
C ASN A 38 -9.10 5.21 18.22
N TRP A 39 -8.54 4.07 17.81
CA TRP A 39 -8.60 3.62 16.43
C TRP A 39 -10.01 3.16 16.04
N ARG A 40 -10.65 3.85 15.09
CA ARG A 40 -12.03 3.56 14.65
C ARG A 40 -12.18 3.16 13.18
N PHE A 41 -11.09 3.20 12.42
CA PHE A 41 -11.10 2.93 10.98
C PHE A 41 -11.16 1.42 10.66
N GLY A 42 -10.80 0.55 11.61
CA GLY A 42 -10.81 -0.91 11.40
C GLY A 42 -9.49 -1.45 10.83
N GLU A 43 -9.54 -2.52 10.04
CA GLU A 43 -8.35 -3.12 9.42
C GLU A 43 -8.15 -2.60 7.98
N ILE A 44 -6.97 -2.87 7.40
CA ILE A 44 -6.68 -2.52 6.01
C ILE A 44 -7.57 -3.37 5.10
N ASP A 45 -8.39 -2.72 4.28
CA ASP A 45 -9.25 -3.34 3.26
C ASP A 45 -8.58 -3.36 1.89
N LYS A 46 -8.06 -2.20 1.43
CA LYS A 46 -7.36 -2.07 0.14
C LYS A 46 -6.15 -1.17 0.25
N VAL A 47 -5.13 -1.45 -0.55
CA VAL A 47 -3.95 -0.61 -0.72
C VAL A 47 -3.67 -0.40 -2.21
N TRP A 48 -3.37 0.83 -2.60
CA TRP A 48 -2.91 1.15 -3.95
C TRP A 48 -1.95 2.34 -3.95
N ILE A 49 -1.18 2.49 -5.02
CA ILE A 49 -0.34 3.67 -5.27
C ILE A 49 -1.15 4.65 -6.12
N ASP A 50 -1.24 5.89 -5.69
CA ASP A 50 -1.78 6.98 -6.50
C ASP A 50 -0.76 7.46 -7.54
N LYS A 51 -1.21 8.26 -8.52
CA LYS A 51 -0.39 8.78 -9.62
C LYS A 51 0.79 9.62 -9.13
N ASP A 52 0.62 10.28 -7.99
CA ASP A 52 1.65 11.06 -7.30
C ASP A 52 2.62 10.21 -6.46
N GLY A 53 2.46 8.88 -6.45
CA GLY A 53 3.35 7.96 -5.72
C GLY A 53 3.00 7.78 -4.23
N PHE A 54 1.86 8.29 -3.78
CA PHE A 54 1.37 8.07 -2.42
C PHE A 54 0.76 6.68 -2.26
N ILE A 55 1.02 6.04 -1.13
CA ILE A 55 0.42 4.76 -0.75
C ILE A 55 -0.93 5.06 -0.11
N CYS A 56 -2.01 4.86 -0.83
CA CYS A 56 -3.36 5.03 -0.32
C CYS A 56 -3.83 3.74 0.35
N ILE A 57 -4.29 3.83 1.59
CA ILE A 57 -4.82 2.70 2.35
C ILE A 57 -6.29 2.99 2.66
N GLN A 58 -7.19 2.16 2.14
CA GLN A 58 -8.59 2.12 2.54
C GLN A 58 -8.77 1.12 3.67
N TYR A 59 -9.57 1.52 4.65
CA TYR A 59 -9.93 0.71 5.80
C TYR A 59 -11.35 0.17 5.68
N ASP A 60 -11.66 -0.84 6.49
CA ASP A 60 -13.00 -1.46 6.57
C ASP A 60 -14.12 -0.45 6.88
N SER A 61 -13.83 0.62 7.61
CA SER A 61 -14.80 1.70 7.86
C SER A 61 -15.26 2.43 6.59
N GLY A 62 -14.54 2.27 5.47
CA GLY A 62 -14.72 3.02 4.23
C GLY A 62 -13.88 4.30 4.16
N ASP A 63 -13.24 4.69 5.26
CA ASP A 63 -12.24 5.77 5.26
C ASP A 63 -10.96 5.32 4.56
N TRP A 64 -10.29 6.26 3.92
CA TRP A 64 -9.00 6.00 3.30
C TRP A 64 -8.04 7.15 3.61
N TRP A 65 -6.77 6.81 3.76
CA TRP A 65 -5.72 7.75 4.11
C TRP A 65 -4.54 7.60 3.14
N PRO A 66 -4.05 8.69 2.55
CA PRO A 66 -2.83 8.70 1.77
C PRO A 66 -1.59 8.76 2.68
N TYR A 67 -0.63 7.89 2.39
CA TYR A 67 0.66 7.81 3.08
C TYR A 67 1.79 8.13 2.12
N LYS A 68 2.79 8.87 2.60
CA LYS A 68 4.09 8.98 1.97
C LYS A 68 4.94 7.76 2.28
N GLU A 69 5.97 7.54 1.46
CA GLU A 69 6.93 6.44 1.65
C GLU A 69 7.66 6.50 3.01
N ASN A 70 7.84 7.68 3.59
CA ASN A 70 8.43 7.86 4.91
C ASN A 70 7.45 7.61 6.07
N GLY A 71 6.18 7.31 5.78
CA GLY A 71 5.13 7.09 6.76
C GLY A 71 4.45 8.33 7.30
N GLU A 72 4.68 9.52 6.73
CA GLU A 72 3.78 10.67 6.93
C GLU A 72 2.42 10.39 6.28
N TRP A 73 1.33 10.72 6.98
CA TRP A 73 -0.05 10.59 6.49
C TRP A 73 -0.73 11.95 6.48
N TRP A 74 -1.60 12.19 5.51
CA TRP A 74 -2.30 13.48 5.31
C TRP A 74 -3.82 13.31 5.38
#